data_AF-A0A2S4UI44-F1
#
_entry.id   AF-A0A2S4UI44-F1
#
_cell.length_a   1.000
_cell.length_b   1.000
_cell.length_c   1.000
_cell.angle_alpha   90.00
_cell.angle_beta   90.00
_cell.angle_gamma   90.00
#
_symmetry.space_group_name_H-M   'P 1'
#
loop_
_entity.id
_entity.type
_entity.pdbx_description
1 polymer ?
#
loop_
_entity_poly.entity_id
_entity_poly.type
_entity_poly.pdbx_seq_one_letter_code
_entity_poly.pdbx_strand_id
1 'polypeptide(L)'
;TELNHRQQIGDYFDEDEFEGLREEDNNPVLNNPSIDMNLLEDALMEIDEVIEDKTSSAKISSAFSPEDLSTIRHIISCTVIPSWLNRPLLLFGDASAGKVRSANWITFFTIFMPFAIVELQISKQDEFVDSGYHLAMLTELAMEYRVDDIKIQKYLFHLTTYRSNLNENHPHLNPTPNHHMAFHLTKQLFNFGPANYLASWHFEQINGILQQIPTNKKMNQLDYTMLKQAVRASNLRILMESQYLPPLLAKLSPLFSQQKKLQSLLGEMSDLQDQSQEINEKINHINYVNEQKGCSHSMFCKKVHNFKRMGLTYTDSSDKGSSTIEYNLNTNGNTKQLFGKIVFIVQMALYEPINRSEKKHKLYTFLCVQRFEKLSLLDEKNNPYPKMLPDLNIHVFYSPPLLSEENKTQFCDLITPNAVVYHAATFLHKSTTFNTQHDIVAVKTLGHSRSGLIK
;
A
#
# COMPACT_ATOMS: atom_id res chain seq x y z
N THR A 1 12.16 55.68 30.75
CA THR A 1 11.78 56.01 29.36
C THR A 1 11.00 54.84 28.82
N GLU A 2 9.71 54.82 29.11
CA GLU A 2 8.74 53.89 28.51
C GLU A 2 8.42 54.38 27.10
N LEU A 3 8.32 53.49 26.12
CA LEU A 3 7.59 53.73 24.88
C LEU A 3 6.95 52.42 24.41
N ASN A 4 5.63 52.40 24.53
CA ASN A 4 4.68 51.45 23.96
C ASN A 4 4.79 51.37 22.43
N HIS A 5 4.80 50.17 21.87
CA HIS A 5 4.31 49.94 20.51
C HIS A 5 3.43 48.69 20.46
N ARG A 6 2.12 48.90 20.43
CA ARG A 6 1.10 47.92 20.04
C ARG A 6 0.48 48.36 18.71
N GLN A 7 0.27 47.36 17.84
CA GLN A 7 -0.71 47.25 16.75
C GLN A 7 -0.56 48.11 15.49
N GLN A 8 -0.39 47.45 14.34
CA GLN A 8 -1.48 47.01 13.45
C GLN A 8 -0.90 46.11 12.35
N ILE A 9 -1.34 44.85 12.27
CA ILE A 9 -1.17 44.00 11.09
C ILE A 9 -2.53 44.10 10.38
N GLY A 10 -2.57 44.79 9.25
CA GLY A 10 -3.76 44.85 8.40
C GLY A 10 -3.83 43.58 7.55
N ASP A 11 -5.01 42.96 7.56
CA ASP A 11 -5.40 41.91 6.60
C ASP A 11 -5.31 42.46 5.18
N TYR A 12 -4.52 41.82 4.33
CA TYR A 12 -4.44 42.09 2.89
C TYR A 12 -5.34 41.08 2.18
N PHE A 13 -6.64 41.30 2.25
CA PHE A 13 -7.66 40.64 1.44
C PHE A 13 -8.60 41.74 0.92
N ASP A 14 -8.32 42.23 -0.29
CA ASP A 14 -9.21 43.17 -1.00
C ASP A 14 -10.38 42.38 -1.60
N GLU A 15 -11.54 42.43 -0.93
CA GLU A 15 -12.79 41.81 -1.41
C GLU A 15 -13.25 42.41 -2.76
N ASP A 16 -12.87 43.65 -3.06
CA ASP A 16 -13.27 44.39 -4.26
C ASP A 16 -12.60 43.88 -5.54
N GLU A 17 -11.39 43.31 -5.45
CA GLU A 17 -10.68 42.73 -6.61
C GLU A 17 -11.34 41.42 -7.07
N PHE A 18 -12.01 40.70 -6.15
CA PHE A 18 -12.70 39.44 -6.44
C PHE A 18 -14.12 39.65 -6.99
N GLU A 19 -14.80 40.72 -6.58
CA GLU A 19 -16.11 41.11 -7.16
C GLU A 19 -15.95 41.58 -8.62
N GLY A 20 -14.87 42.33 -8.94
CA GLY A 20 -14.58 42.77 -10.32
C GLY A 20 -14.38 41.61 -11.31
N LEU A 21 -13.73 40.53 -10.88
CA LEU A 21 -13.53 39.33 -11.71
C LEU A 21 -14.84 38.54 -11.95
N ARG A 22 -15.82 38.63 -11.04
CA ARG A 22 -17.15 38.01 -11.22
C ARG A 22 -18.04 38.81 -12.17
N GLU A 23 -17.88 40.12 -12.25
CA GLU A 23 -18.69 40.94 -13.17
C GLU A 23 -18.24 40.75 -14.63
N GLU A 24 -16.95 40.49 -14.89
CA GLU A 24 -16.46 40.15 -16.23
C GLU A 24 -17.01 38.81 -16.74
N ASP A 25 -17.16 37.81 -15.86
CA ASP A 25 -17.76 36.50 -16.20
C ASP A 25 -19.28 36.56 -16.47
N ASN A 26 -19.96 37.63 -16.02
CA ASN A 26 -21.41 37.80 -16.19
C ASN A 26 -21.81 38.60 -17.44
N ASN A 27 -20.85 39.12 -18.22
CA ASN A 27 -21.12 39.77 -19.49
C ASN A 27 -21.04 38.77 -20.66
N PRO A 28 -22.15 38.43 -21.35
CA PRO A 28 -22.11 37.55 -22.49
C PRO A 28 -21.63 38.34 -23.71
N VAL A 29 -20.32 38.55 -23.83
CA VAL A 29 -19.74 38.89 -25.14
C VAL A 29 -19.78 37.62 -25.97
N LEU A 30 -20.72 37.62 -26.90
CA LEU A 30 -20.94 36.62 -27.93
C LEU A 30 -19.62 36.18 -28.58
N ASN A 31 -19.46 34.86 -28.74
CA ASN A 31 -18.40 34.14 -29.47
C ASN A 31 -17.12 33.82 -28.71
N ASN A 32 -17.22 32.91 -27.72
CA ASN A 32 -16.16 31.93 -27.51
C ASN A 32 -16.79 30.54 -27.70
N PRO A 33 -16.26 29.67 -28.59
CA PRO A 33 -16.79 28.33 -28.70
C PRO A 33 -16.57 27.67 -27.35
N SER A 34 -17.65 27.10 -26.78
CA SER A 34 -17.59 26.26 -25.59
C SER A 34 -16.37 25.36 -25.73
N ILE A 35 -15.35 25.55 -24.89
CA ILE A 35 -14.12 24.76 -24.93
C ILE A 35 -14.57 23.31 -24.76
N ASP A 36 -14.39 22.51 -25.81
CA ASP A 36 -14.79 21.12 -25.82
C ASP A 36 -13.83 20.37 -24.89
N MET A 37 -14.37 19.71 -23.86
CA MET A 37 -13.57 18.92 -22.93
C MET A 37 -12.80 17.82 -23.66
N ASN A 38 -13.33 17.31 -24.78
CA ASN A 38 -12.60 16.37 -25.62
C ASN A 38 -11.40 17.06 -26.29
N LEU A 39 -11.52 18.32 -26.76
CA LEU A 39 -10.40 19.06 -27.33
C LEU A 39 -9.32 19.42 -26.28
N LEU A 40 -9.71 19.66 -25.03
CA LEU A 40 -8.74 19.91 -23.96
C LEU A 40 -8.03 18.63 -23.53
N GLU A 41 -8.76 17.51 -23.45
CA GLU A 41 -8.20 16.18 -23.22
C GLU A 41 -7.27 15.77 -24.38
N ASP A 42 -7.69 16.02 -25.63
CA ASP A 42 -6.89 15.80 -26.84
C ASP A 42 -5.65 16.70 -26.86
N ALA A 43 -5.74 17.97 -26.48
CA ALA A 43 -4.59 18.88 -26.41
C ALA A 43 -3.60 18.49 -25.30
N LEU A 44 -4.09 17.98 -24.17
CA LEU A 44 -3.24 17.45 -23.10
C LEU A 44 -2.60 16.11 -23.52
N MET A 45 -3.32 15.28 -24.27
CA MET A 45 -2.77 14.08 -24.90
C MET A 45 -1.72 14.41 -25.97
N GLU A 46 -1.93 15.43 -26.80
CA GLU A 46 -0.94 15.91 -27.78
C GLU A 46 0.33 16.42 -27.10
N ILE A 47 0.23 17.08 -25.94
CA ILE A 47 1.42 17.52 -25.19
C ILE A 47 2.19 16.31 -24.63
N ASP A 48 1.50 15.33 -24.07
CA ASP A 48 2.11 14.07 -23.60
C ASP A 48 2.75 13.29 -24.76
N GLU A 49 2.07 13.20 -25.91
CA GLU A 49 2.58 12.57 -27.14
C GLU A 49 3.80 13.31 -27.70
N VAL A 50 3.82 14.65 -27.74
CA VAL A 50 4.97 15.45 -28.21
C VAL A 50 6.19 15.32 -27.29
N ILE A 51 5.98 15.08 -25.99
CA ILE A 51 7.06 14.75 -25.05
C ILE A 51 7.60 13.34 -25.33
N GLU A 52 6.72 12.37 -25.63
CA GLU A 52 7.10 10.99 -25.98
C GLU A 52 7.81 10.89 -27.35
N ASP A 53 7.36 11.64 -28.37
CA ASP A 53 7.88 11.54 -29.73
C ASP A 53 9.29 12.15 -29.87
N LYS A 54 9.64 13.11 -29.00
CA LYS A 54 11.04 13.60 -28.86
C LYS A 54 11.97 12.59 -28.20
N THR A 55 11.44 11.58 -27.50
CA THR A 55 12.22 10.50 -26.89
C THR A 55 12.28 9.22 -27.72
N SER A 56 11.40 9.07 -28.72
CA SER A 56 11.21 7.84 -29.52
C SER A 56 12.12 7.73 -30.75
N SER A 57 12.75 8.81 -31.21
CA SER A 57 13.42 8.84 -32.53
C SER A 57 14.81 8.18 -32.60
N ALA A 58 15.29 7.59 -31.51
CA ALA A 58 16.48 6.75 -31.52
C ALA A 58 16.04 5.30 -31.27
N LYS A 59 16.47 4.37 -32.13
CA LYS A 59 16.31 2.93 -31.93
C LYS A 59 17.13 2.53 -30.69
N ILE A 60 16.58 2.74 -29.50
CA ILE A 60 17.21 2.37 -28.23
C ILE A 60 17.28 0.84 -28.23
N SER A 61 18.50 0.32 -28.15
CA SER A 61 18.72 -1.09 -27.83
C SER A 61 17.98 -1.39 -26.53
N SER A 62 17.00 -2.30 -26.57
CA SER A 62 16.23 -2.66 -25.38
C SER A 62 17.17 -3.07 -24.25
N ALA A 63 17.09 -2.38 -23.11
CA ALA A 63 17.89 -2.66 -21.92
C ALA A 63 17.71 -4.08 -21.37
N PHE A 64 16.54 -4.67 -21.62
CA PHE A 64 16.22 -6.04 -21.24
C PHE A 64 15.94 -6.88 -22.49
N SER A 65 16.48 -8.09 -22.51
CA SER A 65 16.15 -9.09 -23.54
C SER A 65 14.71 -9.62 -23.35
N PRO A 66 14.10 -10.23 -24.38
CA PRO A 66 12.80 -10.90 -24.23
C PRO A 66 12.79 -11.95 -23.11
N GLU A 67 13.91 -12.64 -22.90
CA GLU A 67 14.09 -13.62 -21.83
C GLU A 67 14.09 -12.95 -20.44
N ASP A 68 14.73 -11.79 -20.30
CA ASP A 68 14.74 -11.03 -19.05
C ASP A 68 13.33 -10.52 -18.72
N LEU A 69 12.60 -10.02 -19.72
CA LEU A 69 11.22 -9.59 -19.55
C LEU A 69 10.30 -10.76 -19.18
N SER A 70 10.50 -11.94 -19.77
CA SER A 70 9.79 -13.16 -19.40
C SER A 70 10.04 -13.53 -17.93
N THR A 71 11.29 -13.43 -17.48
CA THR A 71 11.68 -13.66 -16.08
C THR A 71 10.99 -12.66 -15.15
N ILE A 72 11.02 -11.36 -15.47
CA ILE A 72 10.34 -10.33 -14.69
C ILE A 72 8.83 -10.60 -14.62
N ARG A 73 8.18 -10.94 -15.75
CA ARG A 73 6.75 -11.27 -15.80
C ARG A 73 6.41 -12.52 -14.98
N HIS A 74 7.27 -13.53 -15.00
CA HIS A 74 7.14 -14.71 -14.15
C HIS A 74 7.19 -14.35 -12.66
N ILE A 75 8.10 -13.47 -12.27
CA ILE A 75 8.19 -12.99 -10.88
C ILE A 75 6.95 -12.18 -10.51
N ILE A 76 6.48 -11.32 -11.42
CA ILE A 76 5.22 -10.59 -11.22
C ILE A 76 4.05 -11.54 -11.06
N SER A 77 3.99 -12.69 -11.75
CA SER A 77 2.86 -13.62 -11.62
C SER A 77 2.94 -14.48 -10.36
N CYS A 78 4.14 -14.95 -9.99
CA CYS A 78 4.34 -15.93 -8.93
C CYS A 78 4.61 -15.31 -7.54
N THR A 79 4.96 -14.02 -7.45
CA THR A 79 5.14 -13.37 -6.14
C THR A 79 3.79 -13.25 -5.42
N VAL A 80 3.72 -13.76 -4.19
CA VAL A 80 2.56 -13.60 -3.31
C VAL A 80 2.66 -12.24 -2.62
N ILE A 81 1.64 -11.40 -2.80
CA ILE A 81 1.53 -10.08 -2.15
C ILE A 81 0.16 -9.95 -1.49
N PRO A 82 0.00 -9.06 -0.50
CA PRO A 82 -1.31 -8.71 0.02
C PRO A 82 -2.25 -8.13 -1.05
N SER A 83 -3.54 -8.45 -0.98
CA SER A 83 -4.51 -7.96 -1.97
C SER A 83 -4.77 -6.46 -1.97
N TRP A 84 -4.36 -5.73 -0.93
CA TRP A 84 -4.48 -4.27 -0.89
C TRP A 84 -3.37 -3.58 -1.71
N LEU A 85 -2.35 -4.34 -2.14
CA LEU A 85 -1.24 -3.82 -2.90
C LEU A 85 -1.48 -3.99 -4.40
N ASN A 86 -1.14 -2.95 -5.18
CA ASN A 86 -1.32 -2.98 -6.62
C ASN A 86 -0.27 -3.88 -7.29
N ARG A 87 -0.71 -4.92 -7.99
CA ARG A 87 0.17 -5.72 -8.85
C ARG A 87 0.33 -5.03 -10.21
N PRO A 88 1.55 -4.85 -10.72
CA PRO A 88 1.76 -4.48 -12.12
C PRO A 88 1.09 -5.48 -13.07
N LEU A 89 0.71 -5.03 -14.27
CA LEU A 89 0.10 -5.92 -15.26
C LEU A 89 1.03 -7.07 -15.64
N LEU A 90 0.49 -8.26 -15.89
CA LEU A 90 1.27 -9.45 -16.24
C LEU A 90 1.99 -9.32 -17.60
N LEU A 91 1.53 -8.40 -18.44
CA LEU A 91 2.15 -8.02 -19.71
C LEU A 91 3.18 -6.89 -19.56
N PHE A 92 3.75 -6.69 -18.37
CA PHE A 92 4.69 -5.62 -18.08
C PHE A 92 5.80 -5.51 -19.14
N GLY A 93 6.07 -4.29 -19.62
CA GLY A 93 7.03 -4.01 -20.68
C GLY A 93 6.54 -4.27 -22.11
N ASP A 94 5.31 -4.73 -22.29
CA ASP A 94 4.65 -4.79 -23.61
C ASP A 94 3.96 -3.45 -23.93
N ALA A 95 4.03 -3.00 -25.19
CA ALA A 95 3.34 -1.79 -25.64
C ALA A 95 1.81 -1.90 -25.42
N SER A 96 1.26 -3.10 -25.49
CA SER A 96 -0.17 -3.37 -25.24
C SER A 96 -0.60 -3.23 -23.78
N ALA A 97 0.34 -3.18 -22.83
CA ALA A 97 0.03 -3.05 -21.41
C ALA A 97 -0.40 -1.62 -20.99
N GLY A 98 -0.20 -0.63 -21.87
CA GLY A 98 -0.51 0.77 -21.59
C GLY A 98 0.42 1.41 -20.54
N LYS A 99 0.09 2.66 -20.16
CA LYS A 99 0.92 3.47 -19.26
C LYS A 99 0.92 2.90 -17.83
N VAL A 100 2.10 2.64 -17.30
CA VAL A 100 2.27 2.16 -15.91
C VAL A 100 2.11 3.34 -14.95
N ARG A 101 1.15 3.23 -14.02
CA ARG A 101 0.89 4.26 -12.99
C ARG A 101 1.99 4.30 -11.93
N SER A 102 2.20 5.45 -11.29
CA SER A 102 3.24 5.66 -10.27
C SER A 102 3.19 4.66 -9.11
N ALA A 103 2.00 4.31 -8.61
CA ALA A 103 1.84 3.30 -7.56
C ALA A 103 2.30 1.89 -7.99
N ASN A 104 2.17 1.56 -9.29
CA ASN A 104 2.67 0.30 -9.84
C ASN A 104 4.19 0.32 -9.94
N TRP A 105 4.80 1.44 -10.33
CA TRP A 105 6.27 1.60 -10.32
C TRP A 105 6.86 1.47 -8.92
N ILE A 106 6.27 2.17 -7.95
CA ILE A 106 6.65 2.08 -6.54
C ILE A 106 6.58 0.63 -6.05
N THR A 107 5.50 -0.08 -6.40
CA THR A 107 5.35 -1.49 -6.02
C THR A 107 6.37 -2.38 -6.72
N PHE A 108 6.58 -2.16 -8.01
CA PHE A 108 7.53 -2.88 -8.84
C PHE A 108 8.95 -2.80 -8.27
N PHE A 109 9.48 -1.60 -8.05
CA PHE A 109 10.87 -1.41 -7.65
C PHE A 109 11.21 -1.87 -6.24
N THR A 110 10.23 -2.00 -5.36
CA THR A 110 10.46 -2.33 -3.93
C THR A 110 10.16 -3.78 -3.58
N ILE A 111 9.40 -4.48 -4.42
CA ILE A 111 8.98 -5.87 -4.17
C ILE A 111 9.42 -6.78 -5.30
N PHE A 112 9.03 -6.46 -6.53
CA PHE A 112 9.25 -7.34 -7.66
C PHE A 112 10.69 -7.26 -8.18
N MET A 113 11.24 -6.05 -8.31
CA MET A 113 12.61 -5.86 -8.78
C MET A 113 13.66 -6.50 -7.89
N PRO A 114 13.59 -6.43 -6.55
CA PRO A 114 14.53 -7.14 -5.70
C PRO A 114 14.53 -8.65 -5.93
N PHE A 115 13.37 -9.27 -6.17
CA PHE A 115 13.32 -10.68 -6.55
C PHE A 115 13.85 -10.91 -7.97
N ALA A 116 13.56 -10.01 -8.92
CA ALA A 116 14.05 -10.08 -10.29
C ALA A 116 15.56 -9.92 -10.43
N ILE A 117 16.18 -9.03 -9.66
CA ILE A 117 17.63 -8.84 -9.67
C ILE A 117 18.35 -10.15 -9.38
N VAL A 118 17.87 -10.93 -8.41
CA VAL A 118 18.47 -12.22 -8.07
C VAL A 118 18.36 -13.21 -9.23
N GLU A 119 17.18 -13.37 -9.83
CA GLU A 119 16.97 -14.30 -10.96
C GLU A 119 17.75 -13.88 -12.23
N LEU A 120 17.79 -12.58 -12.51
CA LEU A 120 18.49 -12.03 -13.67
C LEU A 120 20.01 -12.14 -13.53
N GLN A 121 20.57 -11.86 -12.35
CA GLN A 121 22.02 -11.97 -12.13
C GLN A 121 22.54 -13.42 -12.17
N ILE A 122 21.71 -14.40 -11.81
CA ILE A 122 22.03 -15.82 -12.00
C ILE A 122 22.19 -16.14 -13.49
N SER A 123 21.41 -15.48 -14.34
CA SER A 123 21.44 -15.68 -15.78
C SER A 123 22.60 -14.94 -16.44
N LYS A 124 22.87 -13.68 -16.06
CA LYS A 124 23.96 -12.82 -16.59
C LYS A 124 24.36 -11.73 -15.60
N GLN A 125 25.66 -11.41 -15.48
CA GLN A 125 26.08 -10.18 -14.81
C GLN A 125 25.93 -8.99 -15.78
N ASP A 126 24.87 -8.20 -15.60
CA ASP A 126 24.54 -7.06 -16.45
C ASP A 126 24.49 -5.77 -15.61
N GLU A 127 25.06 -4.70 -16.16
CA GLU A 127 25.11 -3.34 -15.60
C GLU A 127 23.71 -2.76 -15.37
N PHE A 128 22.71 -3.19 -16.16
CA PHE A 128 21.31 -2.83 -15.93
C PHE A 128 20.74 -3.43 -14.64
N VAL A 129 21.21 -4.61 -14.23
CA VAL A 129 20.73 -5.25 -13.00
C VAL A 129 21.28 -4.51 -11.77
N ASP A 130 22.53 -4.06 -11.83
CA ASP A 130 23.12 -3.18 -10.81
C ASP A 130 22.38 -1.84 -10.73
N SER A 131 22.08 -1.22 -11.88
CA SER A 131 21.24 -0.02 -11.95
C SER A 131 19.84 -0.26 -11.36
N GLY A 132 19.28 -1.46 -11.56
CA GLY A 132 18.02 -1.90 -10.96
C GLY A 132 18.07 -1.96 -9.43
N TYR A 133 19.19 -2.40 -8.84
CA TYR A 133 19.39 -2.38 -7.38
C TYR A 133 19.39 -0.94 -6.84
N HIS A 134 20.14 -0.04 -7.47
CA HIS A 134 20.16 1.35 -7.06
C HIS A 134 18.77 2.00 -7.16
N LEU A 135 18.00 1.73 -8.21
CA LEU A 135 16.62 2.20 -8.34
C LEU A 135 15.69 1.61 -7.26
N ALA A 136 15.84 0.33 -6.93
CA ALA A 136 15.09 -0.30 -5.84
C ALA A 136 15.37 0.39 -4.50
N MET A 137 16.65 0.67 -4.21
CA MET A 137 17.07 1.39 -3.00
C MET A 137 16.58 2.84 -2.96
N LEU A 138 16.68 3.57 -4.07
CA LEU A 138 16.16 4.93 -4.18
C LEU A 138 14.67 4.98 -3.91
N THR A 139 13.93 4.03 -4.48
CA THR A 139 12.48 3.93 -4.29
C THR A 139 12.15 3.57 -2.84
N GLU A 140 12.86 2.61 -2.23
CA GLU A 140 12.64 2.24 -0.83
C GLU A 140 12.86 3.44 0.11
N LEU A 141 13.98 4.15 -0.05
CA LEU A 141 14.37 5.29 0.78
C LEU A 141 13.44 6.50 0.59
N ALA A 142 13.03 6.79 -0.64
CA ALA A 142 12.09 7.88 -0.93
C ALA A 142 10.70 7.62 -0.32
N MET A 143 10.32 6.34 -0.20
CA MET A 143 9.03 5.91 0.33
C MET A 143 9.00 5.74 1.85
N GLU A 144 10.07 6.06 2.57
CA GLU A 144 10.08 5.96 4.03
C GLU A 144 9.32 7.09 4.70
N TYR A 145 8.51 6.79 5.72
CA TYR A 145 7.85 7.80 6.59
C TYR A 145 8.75 8.32 7.71
N ARG A 146 10.02 7.94 7.74
CA ARG A 146 11.01 8.41 8.70
C ARG A 146 12.32 8.66 8.00
N VAL A 147 12.79 9.88 8.08
CA VAL A 147 14.04 10.32 7.47
C VAL A 147 15.01 10.66 8.58
N ASP A 148 16.26 10.28 8.38
CA ASP A 148 17.41 10.70 9.17
C ASP A 148 18.58 11.00 8.22
N ASP A 149 19.63 11.62 8.74
CA ASP A 149 20.79 12.01 7.93
C ASP A 149 21.44 10.81 7.23
N ILE A 150 21.45 9.63 7.87
CA ILE A 150 22.04 8.41 7.29
C ILE A 150 21.27 8.01 6.04
N LYS A 151 19.93 8.01 6.09
CA LYS A 151 19.08 7.68 4.93
C LYS A 151 19.21 8.69 3.81
N ILE A 152 19.31 9.99 4.13
CA ILE A 152 19.52 11.03 3.11
C ILE A 152 20.85 10.80 2.39
N GLN A 153 21.93 10.50 3.13
CA GLN A 153 23.23 10.20 2.54
C GLN A 153 23.21 8.91 1.72
N LYS A 154 22.53 7.85 2.20
CA LYS A 154 22.33 6.62 1.43
C LYS A 154 21.57 6.90 0.12
N TYR A 155 20.51 7.71 0.16
CA TYR A 155 19.76 8.08 -1.04
C TYR A 155 20.65 8.82 -2.04
N LEU A 156 21.43 9.80 -1.59
CA LEU A 156 22.37 10.54 -2.44
C LEU A 156 23.44 9.62 -3.05
N PHE A 157 23.97 8.69 -2.26
CA PHE A 157 24.91 7.67 -2.73
C PHE A 157 24.31 6.83 -3.85
N HIS A 158 23.16 6.19 -3.62
CA HIS A 158 22.54 5.35 -4.65
C HIS A 158 22.15 6.13 -5.90
N LEU A 159 21.73 7.41 -5.76
CA LEU A 159 21.36 8.25 -6.89
C LEU A 159 22.57 8.60 -7.74
N THR A 160 23.67 8.96 -7.08
CA THR A 160 24.93 9.30 -7.75
C THR A 160 25.49 8.09 -8.46
N THR A 161 25.54 6.93 -7.80
CA THR A 161 26.04 5.68 -8.42
C THR A 161 25.17 5.25 -9.60
N TYR A 162 23.83 5.26 -9.46
CA TYR A 162 22.92 4.99 -10.58
C TYR A 162 23.20 5.90 -11.79
N ARG A 163 23.37 7.20 -11.55
CA ARG A 163 23.63 8.17 -12.61
C ARG A 163 25.02 8.01 -13.24
N SER A 164 26.04 7.71 -12.46
CA SER A 164 27.39 7.42 -12.97
C SER A 164 27.40 6.15 -13.82
N ASN A 165 26.80 5.06 -13.32
CA ASN A 165 26.70 3.79 -14.05
C ASN A 165 26.00 3.98 -15.40
N LEU A 166 24.86 4.67 -15.44
CA LEU A 166 24.18 4.98 -16.70
C LEU A 166 25.03 5.83 -17.63
N ASN A 167 25.76 6.82 -17.12
CA ASN A 167 26.58 7.69 -17.95
C ASN A 167 27.80 6.98 -18.54
N GLU A 168 28.42 6.07 -17.79
CA GLU A 168 29.60 5.30 -18.22
C GLU A 168 29.20 4.20 -19.22
N ASN A 169 28.13 3.47 -18.93
CA ASN A 169 27.77 2.26 -19.66
C ASN A 169 26.73 2.50 -20.76
N HIS A 170 25.89 3.51 -20.59
CA HIS A 170 24.82 3.86 -21.52
C HIS A 170 24.79 5.37 -21.82
N PRO A 171 25.90 5.94 -22.36
CA PRO A 171 26.02 7.38 -22.60
C PRO A 171 24.97 7.94 -23.58
N HIS A 172 24.31 7.07 -24.35
CA HIS A 172 23.20 7.43 -25.22
C HIS A 172 21.91 7.77 -24.45
N LEU A 173 21.78 7.34 -23.19
CA LEU A 173 20.65 7.65 -22.31
C LEU A 173 20.89 8.99 -21.60
N ASN A 174 20.52 10.07 -22.30
CA ASN A 174 20.67 11.42 -21.78
C ASN A 174 19.96 11.62 -20.42
N PRO A 175 20.53 12.42 -19.51
CA PRO A 175 19.83 12.82 -18.29
C PRO A 175 18.48 13.47 -18.60
N THR A 176 17.46 13.12 -17.84
CA THR A 176 16.11 13.70 -17.97
C THR A 176 15.89 14.73 -16.87
N PRO A 177 14.90 15.63 -17.00
CA PRO A 177 14.50 16.51 -15.90
C PRO A 177 14.19 15.74 -14.61
N ASN A 178 13.60 14.55 -14.70
CA ASN A 178 13.33 13.70 -13.54
C ASN A 178 14.61 13.25 -12.82
N HIS A 179 15.68 12.95 -13.56
CA HIS A 179 16.98 12.67 -12.96
C HIS A 179 17.52 13.88 -12.18
N HIS A 180 17.35 15.10 -12.70
CA HIS A 180 17.73 16.32 -11.98
C HIS A 180 16.85 16.54 -10.73
N MET A 181 15.53 16.40 -10.87
CA MET A 181 14.59 16.56 -9.75
C MET A 181 14.84 15.57 -8.63
N ALA A 182 15.28 14.34 -8.94
CA ALA A 182 15.65 13.35 -7.94
C ALA A 182 16.77 13.82 -6.99
N PHE A 183 17.70 14.68 -7.44
CA PHE A 183 18.76 15.22 -6.57
C PHE A 183 18.21 16.23 -5.55
N HIS A 184 17.19 17.01 -5.92
CA HIS A 184 16.54 17.94 -4.99
C HIS A 184 15.82 17.23 -3.85
N LEU A 185 15.47 15.95 -4.02
CA LEU A 185 14.81 15.18 -2.98
C LEU A 185 15.63 15.14 -1.70
N THR A 186 16.96 15.07 -1.78
CA THR A 186 17.83 15.08 -0.58
C THR A 186 17.63 16.32 0.29
N LYS A 187 17.58 17.50 -0.33
CA LYS A 187 17.32 18.77 0.35
C LYS A 187 15.88 18.87 0.86
N GLN A 188 14.92 18.31 0.12
CA GLN A 188 13.53 18.25 0.56
C GLN A 188 13.38 17.37 1.79
N LEU A 189 13.97 16.17 1.78
CA LEU A 189 13.98 15.23 2.89
C LEU A 189 14.59 15.84 4.16
N PHE A 190 15.66 16.61 4.01
CA PHE A 190 16.31 17.32 5.12
C PHE A 190 15.43 18.44 5.71
N ASN A 191 14.82 19.28 4.85
CA ASN A 191 14.11 20.47 5.31
C ASN A 191 12.66 20.20 5.76
N PHE A 192 11.97 19.28 5.08
CA PHE A 192 10.54 19.06 5.23
C PHE A 192 10.20 17.66 5.75
N GLY A 193 11.19 16.77 5.83
CA GLY A 193 11.00 15.39 6.24
C GLY A 193 10.52 14.47 5.09
N PRO A 194 9.85 13.35 5.42
CA PRO A 194 9.49 12.31 4.46
C PRO A 194 8.75 12.78 3.20
N ALA A 195 9.19 12.30 2.03
CA ALA A 195 8.61 12.67 0.74
C ALA A 195 7.13 12.28 0.61
N ASN A 196 6.72 11.19 1.26
CA ASN A 196 5.33 10.72 1.25
C ASN A 196 4.33 11.78 1.75
N TYR A 197 4.73 12.69 2.64
CA TYR A 197 3.85 13.76 3.15
C TYR A 197 3.75 14.94 2.17
N LEU A 198 4.71 15.07 1.26
CA LEU A 198 4.74 16.14 0.25
C LEU A 198 4.19 15.67 -1.11
N ALA A 199 4.03 14.36 -1.29
CA ALA A 199 3.52 13.78 -2.52
C ALA A 199 2.06 14.17 -2.77
N SER A 200 1.74 14.54 -4.00
CA SER A 200 0.39 14.95 -4.41
C SER A 200 -0.63 13.81 -4.52
N TRP A 201 -0.34 12.61 -3.99
CA TRP A 201 -1.23 11.44 -4.13
C TRP A 201 -2.60 11.65 -3.49
N HIS A 202 -2.69 12.47 -2.44
CA HIS A 202 -3.97 12.80 -1.84
C HIS A 202 -4.84 13.62 -2.79
N PHE A 203 -4.24 14.59 -3.52
CA PHE A 203 -4.95 15.38 -4.53
C PHE A 203 -5.41 14.51 -5.70
N GLU A 204 -4.60 13.55 -6.16
CA GLU A 204 -5.01 12.59 -7.20
C GLU A 204 -6.19 11.72 -6.77
N GLN A 205 -6.24 11.30 -5.50
CA GLN A 205 -7.39 10.58 -4.95
C GLN A 205 -8.63 11.46 -4.93
N ILE A 206 -8.51 12.72 -4.51
CA ILE A 206 -9.60 13.70 -4.55
C ILE A 206 -10.08 13.89 -5.98
N ASN A 207 -9.18 14.07 -6.96
CA ASN A 207 -9.53 14.19 -8.37
C ASN A 207 -10.34 12.99 -8.85
N GLY A 208 -9.91 11.76 -8.52
CA GLY A 208 -10.64 10.54 -8.87
C GLY A 208 -12.02 10.41 -8.19
N ILE A 209 -12.21 10.98 -7.00
CA ILE A 209 -13.51 11.07 -6.34
C ILE A 209 -14.39 12.09 -7.05
N LEU A 210 -13.85 13.28 -7.33
CA LEU A 210 -14.56 14.36 -8.01
C LEU A 210 -15.03 13.92 -9.40
N GLN A 211 -14.19 13.25 -10.19
CA GLN A 211 -14.54 12.71 -11.50
C GLN A 211 -15.72 11.72 -11.48
N GLN A 212 -16.00 11.07 -10.35
CA GLN A 212 -17.16 10.17 -10.20
C GLN A 212 -18.47 10.90 -9.88
N ILE A 213 -18.42 12.20 -9.57
CA ILE A 213 -19.63 12.98 -9.26
C ILE A 213 -20.44 13.16 -10.54
N PRO A 214 -21.72 12.73 -10.56
CA PRO A 214 -22.59 13.00 -11.70
C PRO A 214 -22.74 14.50 -11.91
N THR A 215 -22.25 15.00 -13.04
CA THR A 215 -22.36 16.42 -13.39
C THR A 215 -23.62 16.66 -14.23
N ASN A 216 -24.12 17.90 -14.18
CA ASN A 216 -25.20 18.35 -15.06
C ASN A 216 -24.71 18.67 -16.50
N LYS A 217 -23.45 18.34 -16.82
CA LYS A 217 -22.74 18.63 -18.09
C LYS A 217 -22.70 20.11 -18.49
N LYS A 218 -22.92 21.03 -17.54
CA LYS A 218 -22.79 22.48 -17.76
C LYS A 218 -21.45 22.94 -17.21
N MET A 219 -20.52 23.31 -18.10
CA MET A 219 -19.14 23.61 -17.73
C MET A 219 -19.04 24.75 -16.72
N ASN A 220 -19.80 25.82 -16.91
CA ASN A 220 -19.87 26.99 -16.02
C ASN A 220 -20.53 26.71 -14.65
N GLN A 221 -20.98 25.48 -14.39
CA GLN A 221 -21.57 25.06 -13.11
C GLN A 221 -20.90 23.81 -12.57
N LEU A 222 -19.81 23.34 -13.20
CA LEU A 222 -19.19 22.07 -12.91
C LEU A 222 -18.56 22.07 -11.52
N ASP A 223 -17.76 23.08 -11.23
CA ASP A 223 -17.14 23.37 -9.95
C ASP A 223 -18.17 23.49 -8.82
N TYR A 224 -19.21 24.31 -9.00
CA TYR A 224 -20.29 24.47 -8.03
C TYR A 224 -21.04 23.16 -7.79
N THR A 225 -21.33 22.40 -8.85
CA THR A 225 -22.01 21.11 -8.76
C THR A 225 -21.16 20.09 -8.01
N MET A 226 -19.88 19.96 -8.37
CA MET A 226 -18.93 19.07 -7.71
C MET A 226 -18.80 19.40 -6.23
N LEU A 227 -18.57 20.69 -5.90
CA LEU A 227 -18.43 21.14 -4.52
C LEU A 227 -19.71 20.85 -3.71
N LYS A 228 -20.89 21.15 -4.28
CA LYS A 228 -22.17 20.90 -3.61
C LYS A 228 -22.40 19.43 -3.31
N GLN A 229 -22.06 18.53 -4.24
CA GLN A 229 -22.20 17.08 -4.01
C GLN A 229 -21.15 16.55 -3.02
N ALA A 230 -19.92 17.03 -3.09
CA ALA A 230 -18.86 16.73 -2.13
C ALA A 230 -19.27 17.11 -0.70
N VAL A 231 -19.79 18.32 -0.49
CA VAL A 231 -20.28 18.79 0.83
C VAL A 231 -21.47 17.95 1.31
N ARG A 232 -22.42 17.62 0.43
CA ARG A 232 -23.56 16.75 0.79
C ARG A 232 -23.11 15.36 1.22
N ALA A 233 -22.15 14.76 0.52
CA ALA A 233 -21.59 13.46 0.87
C ALA A 233 -20.87 13.50 2.22
N SER A 234 -20.08 14.56 2.47
CA SER A 234 -19.38 14.78 3.74
C SER A 234 -20.36 14.92 4.91
N ASN A 235 -21.38 15.78 4.77
CA ASN A 235 -22.42 15.97 5.79
C ASN A 235 -23.19 14.68 6.08
N LEU A 236 -23.52 13.89 5.04
CA LEU A 236 -24.16 12.59 5.23
C LEU A 236 -23.27 11.63 6.02
N ARG A 237 -21.97 11.57 5.72
CA ARG A 237 -21.01 10.75 6.46
C ARG A 237 -20.97 11.13 7.94
N ILE A 238 -20.83 12.41 8.25
CA ILE A 238 -20.82 12.90 9.65
C ILE A 238 -22.11 12.52 10.37
N LEU A 239 -23.26 12.65 9.70
CA LEU A 239 -24.56 12.22 10.27
C LEU A 239 -24.62 10.70 10.50
N MET A 240 -23.98 9.90 9.65
CA MET A 240 -23.89 8.45 9.81
C MET A 240 -22.95 8.02 10.95
N GLU A 241 -21.97 8.85 11.31
CA GLU A 241 -21.06 8.63 12.45
C GLU A 241 -21.66 9.10 13.79
N SER A 242 -22.78 9.83 13.75
CA SER A 242 -23.48 10.30 14.97
C SER A 242 -24.05 9.14 15.79
N GLN A 243 -24.05 9.26 17.12
CA GLN A 243 -24.74 8.32 18.01
C GLN A 243 -26.27 8.39 17.88
N TYR A 244 -26.80 9.49 17.34
CA TYR A 244 -28.24 9.74 17.23
C TYR A 244 -28.62 9.95 15.76
N LEU A 245 -28.77 8.86 15.02
CA LEU A 245 -29.25 8.93 13.63
C LEU A 245 -30.73 9.30 13.58
N PRO A 246 -31.13 10.24 12.71
CA PRO A 246 -32.54 10.46 12.38
C PRO A 246 -33.23 9.14 11.96
N PRO A 247 -34.51 8.92 12.31
CA PRO A 247 -35.18 7.63 12.12
C PRO A 247 -35.17 7.08 10.69
N LEU A 248 -35.20 7.96 9.68
CA LEU A 248 -35.10 7.58 8.27
C LEU A 248 -33.69 7.10 7.91
N LEU A 249 -32.66 7.80 8.40
CA LEU A 249 -31.26 7.42 8.17
C LEU A 249 -30.91 6.13 8.90
N ALA A 250 -31.45 5.90 10.10
CA ALA A 250 -31.26 4.63 10.82
C ALA A 250 -31.75 3.42 10.00
N LYS A 251 -32.87 3.57 9.25
CA LYS A 251 -33.38 2.51 8.36
C LYS A 251 -32.53 2.28 7.12
N LEU A 252 -31.88 3.34 6.59
CA LEU A 252 -31.08 3.28 5.37
C LEU A 252 -29.59 3.00 5.63
N SER A 253 -29.12 3.23 6.87
CA SER A 253 -27.73 3.03 7.29
C SER A 253 -27.14 1.69 6.81
N PRO A 254 -27.84 0.54 6.95
CA PRO A 254 -27.30 -0.76 6.50
C PRO A 254 -27.00 -0.85 4.99
N LEU A 255 -27.67 -0.03 4.15
CA LEU A 255 -27.44 0.01 2.70
C LEU A 255 -26.17 0.81 2.36
N PHE A 256 -25.90 1.86 3.13
CA PHE A 256 -24.72 2.70 2.96
C PHE A 256 -23.46 2.04 3.52
N SER A 257 -23.55 1.30 4.64
CA SER A 257 -22.41 0.55 5.22
C SER A 257 -21.87 -0.55 4.30
N GLN A 258 -22.65 -1.01 3.32
CA GLN A 258 -22.23 -2.02 2.33
C GLN A 258 -21.45 -1.40 1.16
N GLN A 259 -21.62 -0.10 0.91
CA GLN A 259 -20.91 0.62 -0.14
C GLN A 259 -19.67 1.27 0.47
N LYS A 260 -18.50 0.67 0.27
CA LYS A 260 -17.16 1.14 0.70
C LYS A 260 -16.76 2.55 0.19
N LYS A 261 -17.68 3.33 -0.38
CA LYS A 261 -17.40 4.51 -1.20
C LYS A 261 -17.64 5.86 -0.52
N LEU A 262 -18.23 5.91 0.67
CA LEU A 262 -18.34 7.16 1.43
C LEU A 262 -17.04 7.43 2.22
N GLN A 263 -15.92 7.48 1.51
CA GLN A 263 -14.65 7.95 2.07
C GLN A 263 -14.67 9.48 2.11
N SER A 264 -14.33 10.04 3.27
CA SER A 264 -14.20 11.48 3.47
C SER A 264 -13.12 12.02 2.52
N LEU A 265 -13.41 13.16 1.88
CA LEU A 265 -12.42 13.91 1.08
C LEU A 265 -11.26 14.43 1.93
N LEU A 266 -11.52 14.67 3.22
CA LEU A 266 -10.52 14.96 4.25
C LEU A 266 -10.19 13.62 4.89
N GLY A 267 -9.00 13.06 4.66
CA GLY A 267 -8.62 11.71 5.10
C GLY A 267 -9.08 11.34 6.53
N GLU A 268 -9.26 10.05 6.78
CA GLU A 268 -9.63 9.54 8.11
C GLU A 268 -8.61 10.00 9.15
N MET A 269 -8.91 11.07 9.90
CA MET A 269 -8.35 11.25 11.23
C MET A 269 -9.04 10.19 12.07
N SER A 270 -8.41 9.03 12.21
CA SER A 270 -8.98 7.95 12.99
C SER A 270 -9.11 8.38 14.44
N ASP A 271 -10.35 8.47 14.90
CA ASP A 271 -10.66 8.44 16.33
C ASP A 271 -10.15 7.12 16.90
N LEU A 272 -9.15 7.23 17.78
CA LEU A 272 -8.75 6.19 18.71
C LEU A 272 -9.88 6.01 19.74
N GLN A 273 -10.96 5.31 19.40
CA GLN A 273 -11.89 4.80 20.41
C GLN A 273 -12.82 3.68 19.89
N ASP A 274 -12.66 2.50 20.51
CA ASP A 274 -13.66 1.46 20.75
C ASP A 274 -14.65 1.06 19.63
N GLN A 275 -14.18 0.24 18.68
CA GLN A 275 -15.07 -0.68 17.96
C GLN A 275 -15.11 -2.04 18.68
N SER A 276 -15.85 -2.12 19.78
CA SER A 276 -16.08 -3.38 20.51
C SER A 276 -17.56 -3.68 20.82
N GLN A 277 -18.53 -3.00 20.20
CA GLN A 277 -19.95 -3.19 20.56
C GLN A 277 -20.92 -3.68 19.47
N GLU A 278 -20.57 -3.76 18.19
CA GLU A 278 -21.59 -4.00 17.13
C GLU A 278 -21.68 -5.43 16.55
N ILE A 279 -21.16 -6.45 17.24
CA ILE A 279 -21.29 -7.87 16.81
C ILE A 279 -22.34 -8.65 17.63
N ASN A 280 -22.89 -8.05 18.70
CA ASN A 280 -23.74 -8.79 19.65
C ASN A 280 -25.17 -9.09 19.17
N GLU A 281 -25.68 -8.46 18.10
CA GLU A 281 -27.08 -8.65 17.69
C GLU A 281 -27.31 -9.77 16.66
N LYS A 282 -26.25 -10.33 16.04
CA LYS A 282 -26.39 -11.36 14.98
C LYS A 282 -26.16 -12.81 15.42
N ILE A 283 -26.00 -13.08 16.72
CA ILE A 283 -25.74 -14.45 17.22
C ILE A 283 -27.03 -15.21 17.62
N ASN A 284 -28.19 -14.55 17.66
CA ASN A 284 -29.43 -15.16 18.19
C ASN A 284 -30.16 -16.17 17.27
N HIS A 285 -29.60 -16.53 16.12
CA HIS A 285 -30.23 -17.54 15.24
C HIS A 285 -29.21 -18.50 14.63
N ILE A 286 -28.70 -19.45 15.43
CA ILE A 286 -28.08 -20.67 14.91
C ILE A 286 -28.61 -21.85 15.73
N ASN A 287 -29.40 -22.70 15.08
CA ASN A 287 -29.95 -23.92 15.67
C ASN A 287 -28.87 -24.97 15.88
N TYR A 288 -28.88 -25.56 17.08
CA TYR A 288 -27.91 -26.55 17.56
C TYR A 288 -28.07 -27.91 16.87
N VAL A 289 -26.94 -28.57 16.58
CA VAL A 289 -26.90 -30.03 16.42
C VAL A 289 -25.74 -30.61 17.24
N ASN A 290 -26.15 -31.47 18.17
CA ASN A 290 -25.48 -32.53 18.91
C ASN A 290 -24.61 -32.26 20.15
N GLU A 291 -25.12 -32.87 21.23
CA GLU A 291 -24.57 -33.16 22.55
C GLU A 291 -23.38 -34.12 22.48
N GLN A 292 -22.31 -33.81 23.23
CA GLN A 292 -21.62 -34.81 24.03
C GLN A 292 -21.30 -34.23 25.41
N LYS A 293 -21.71 -34.98 26.43
CA LYS A 293 -21.64 -34.64 27.86
C LYS A 293 -20.18 -34.51 28.31
N GLY A 294 -19.85 -33.38 28.94
CA GLY A 294 -18.66 -33.31 29.80
C GLY A 294 -17.81 -32.03 29.79
N CYS A 295 -18.34 -30.83 29.57
CA CYS A 295 -17.75 -29.59 30.12
C CYS A 295 -18.75 -28.42 30.03
N SER A 296 -19.24 -27.93 31.16
CA SER A 296 -20.39 -27.01 31.24
C SER A 296 -20.06 -25.53 31.00
N HIS A 297 -19.23 -25.18 30.00
CA HIS A 297 -19.07 -23.78 29.57
C HIS A 297 -18.82 -23.73 28.06
N SER A 298 -19.81 -23.26 27.29
CA SER A 298 -19.79 -23.21 25.84
C SER A 298 -18.76 -22.19 25.32
N MET A 299 -17.63 -22.68 24.86
CA MET A 299 -16.66 -21.91 24.09
C MET A 299 -17.07 -21.98 22.61
N PHE A 300 -17.60 -20.89 22.06
CA PHE A 300 -17.94 -20.82 20.64
C PHE A 300 -16.68 -20.54 19.84
N CYS A 301 -16.35 -21.41 18.89
CA CYS A 301 -15.17 -21.30 18.03
C CYS A 301 -15.64 -21.35 16.57
N LYS A 302 -15.33 -20.32 15.79
CA LYS A 302 -15.68 -20.22 14.37
C LYS A 302 -14.43 -19.99 13.54
N LYS A 303 -14.19 -20.85 12.54
CA LYS A 303 -13.20 -20.59 11.50
C LYS A 303 -13.72 -19.49 10.57
N VAL A 304 -12.88 -18.50 10.29
CA VAL A 304 -13.15 -17.42 9.33
C VAL A 304 -12.03 -17.36 8.30
N HIS A 305 -12.37 -16.93 7.08
CA HIS A 305 -11.40 -16.87 5.97
C HIS A 305 -10.73 -15.50 5.82
N ASN A 306 -11.33 -14.47 6.41
CA ASN A 306 -10.79 -13.13 6.39
C ASN A 306 -10.98 -12.44 7.74
N PHE A 307 -10.04 -11.56 8.05
CA PHE A 307 -10.09 -10.69 9.22
C PHE A 307 -9.56 -9.33 8.83
N LYS A 308 -10.23 -8.26 9.26
CA LYS A 308 -9.80 -6.89 8.99
C LYS A 308 -9.41 -6.19 10.27
N ARG A 309 -8.33 -5.43 10.20
CA ARG A 309 -7.85 -4.60 11.30
C ARG A 309 -7.03 -3.43 10.75
N MET A 310 -7.29 -2.22 11.25
CA MET A 310 -6.53 -1.00 10.89
C MET A 310 -6.41 -0.83 9.36
N GLY A 311 -7.53 -0.99 8.64
CA GLY A 311 -7.58 -0.92 7.17
C GLY A 311 -7.00 -2.14 6.43
N LEU A 312 -6.26 -3.02 7.12
CA LEU A 312 -5.58 -4.17 6.54
C LEU A 312 -6.46 -5.43 6.57
N THR A 313 -6.32 -6.30 5.55
CA THR A 313 -7.07 -7.56 5.44
C THR A 313 -6.11 -8.76 5.50
N TYR A 314 -6.31 -9.61 6.49
CA TYR A 314 -5.61 -10.86 6.73
C TYR A 314 -6.48 -12.03 6.27
N THR A 315 -5.88 -13.05 5.68
CA THR A 315 -6.60 -14.17 5.07
C THR A 315 -5.83 -15.47 5.18
N ASP A 316 -6.56 -16.57 5.09
CA ASP A 316 -6.02 -17.93 5.01
C ASP A 316 -5.81 -18.42 3.57
N SER A 317 -6.23 -17.63 2.57
CA SER A 317 -6.07 -17.92 1.14
C SER A 317 -4.85 -17.23 0.54
N SER A 318 -4.19 -17.87 -0.43
CA SER A 318 -3.11 -17.26 -1.24
C SER A 318 -3.59 -16.15 -2.18
N ASP A 319 -4.86 -16.18 -2.59
CA ASP A 319 -5.33 -15.41 -3.75
C ASP A 319 -5.99 -14.08 -3.37
N LYS A 320 -6.37 -13.92 -2.10
CA LYS A 320 -7.07 -12.74 -1.57
C LYS A 320 -6.50 -12.44 -0.19
N GLY A 321 -6.31 -11.17 0.17
CA GLY A 321 -5.72 -10.69 1.43
C GLY A 321 -4.22 -10.95 1.57
N SER A 322 -3.66 -10.62 2.74
CA SER A 322 -2.31 -11.04 3.09
C SER A 322 -2.34 -12.35 3.86
N SER A 323 -1.65 -13.35 3.32
CA SER A 323 -1.41 -14.62 4.00
C SER A 323 -0.03 -14.65 4.68
N THR A 324 0.98 -13.95 4.18
CA THR A 324 2.31 -13.92 4.81
C THR A 324 2.50 -12.69 5.70
N ILE A 325 2.98 -12.92 6.92
CA ILE A 325 3.17 -11.89 7.95
C ILE A 325 4.51 -12.03 8.68
N GLU A 326 4.98 -10.89 9.17
CA GLU A 326 5.99 -10.78 10.22
C GLU A 326 5.27 -10.59 11.57
N TYR A 327 5.65 -11.35 12.59
CA TYR A 327 5.01 -11.31 13.90
C TYR A 327 5.98 -11.53 15.05
N ASN A 328 5.61 -11.04 16.22
CA ASN A 328 6.34 -11.20 17.47
C ASN A 328 5.77 -12.38 18.27
N LEU A 329 6.63 -13.30 18.68
CA LEU A 329 6.26 -14.37 19.60
C LEU A 329 6.98 -14.20 20.94
N ASN A 330 6.20 -14.12 22.01
CA ASN A 330 6.73 -14.02 23.38
C ASN A 330 6.87 -15.42 23.97
N THR A 331 8.11 -15.86 24.15
CA THR A 331 8.43 -17.10 24.87
C THR A 331 9.33 -16.77 26.05
N ASN A 332 8.88 -17.05 27.27
CA ASN A 332 9.67 -16.90 28.52
C ASN A 332 10.28 -15.50 28.71
N GLY A 333 9.54 -14.44 28.37
CA GLY A 333 9.98 -13.05 28.52
C GLY A 333 10.87 -12.52 27.40
N ASN A 334 11.26 -13.36 26.42
CA ASN A 334 11.96 -12.91 25.22
C ASN A 334 10.99 -12.80 24.04
N THR A 335 10.99 -11.63 23.38
CA THR A 335 10.20 -11.38 22.17
C THR A 335 11.05 -11.74 20.96
N LYS A 336 10.60 -12.72 20.15
CA LYS A 336 11.27 -13.08 18.90
C LYS A 336 10.44 -12.62 17.70
N GLN A 337 11.07 -11.91 16.78
CA GLN A 337 10.50 -11.62 15.46
C GLN A 337 10.62 -12.85 14.56
N LEU A 338 9.50 -13.24 13.97
CA LEU A 338 9.35 -14.43 13.16
C LEU A 338 8.51 -14.14 11.92
N PHE A 339 8.63 -15.01 10.93
CA PHE A 339 7.89 -14.94 9.68
C PHE A 339 7.06 -16.20 9.49
N GLY A 340 5.92 -16.07 8.83
CA GLY A 340 5.09 -17.22 8.53
C GLY A 340 3.86 -16.89 7.70
N LYS A 341 3.15 -17.95 7.33
CA LYS A 341 1.92 -17.90 6.55
C LYS A 341 0.72 -18.25 7.40
N ILE A 342 -0.31 -17.42 7.37
CA ILE A 342 -1.60 -17.67 7.99
C ILE A 342 -2.26 -18.85 7.28
N VAL A 343 -2.53 -19.92 8.02
CA VAL A 343 -3.16 -21.15 7.53
C VAL A 343 -4.66 -21.16 7.78
N PHE A 344 -5.10 -20.58 8.89
CA PHE A 344 -6.51 -20.31 9.18
C PHE A 344 -6.65 -19.27 10.28
N ILE A 345 -7.84 -18.66 10.34
CA ILE A 345 -8.20 -17.66 11.33
C ILE A 345 -9.37 -18.21 12.14
N VAL A 346 -9.31 -18.06 13.46
CA VAL A 346 -10.35 -18.52 14.38
C VAL A 346 -10.85 -17.35 15.19
N GLN A 347 -12.17 -17.26 15.33
CA GLN A 347 -12.82 -16.35 16.26
C GLN A 347 -13.45 -17.14 17.40
N MET A 348 -13.12 -16.76 18.63
CA MET A 348 -13.57 -17.42 19.84
C MET A 348 -14.26 -16.43 20.76
N ALA A 349 -15.48 -16.75 21.20
CA ALA A 349 -16.14 -15.97 22.24
C ALA A 349 -15.66 -16.48 23.60
N LEU A 350 -14.86 -15.68 24.31
CA LEU A 350 -14.41 -15.97 25.67
C LEU A 350 -15.17 -15.11 26.68
N TYR A 351 -15.20 -15.60 27.90
CA TYR A 351 -15.88 -14.96 29.03
C TYR A 351 -14.92 -14.02 29.76
N GLU A 352 -15.34 -12.77 29.97
CA GLU A 352 -14.70 -11.85 30.91
C GLU A 352 -15.65 -11.60 32.12
N PRO A 353 -15.24 -11.96 33.35
CA PRO A 353 -15.98 -11.59 34.56
C PRO A 353 -15.94 -10.07 34.75
N ILE A 354 -17.09 -9.41 34.76
CA ILE A 354 -17.19 -7.99 35.12
C ILE A 354 -17.56 -7.83 36.60
N ASN A 355 -18.52 -8.61 37.09
CA ASN A 355 -18.95 -8.67 38.50
C ASN A 355 -19.51 -10.07 38.84
N ARG A 356 -19.77 -10.37 40.13
CA ARG A 356 -20.31 -11.68 40.58
C ARG A 356 -21.64 -12.11 39.90
N SER A 357 -22.36 -11.18 39.28
CA SER A 357 -23.67 -11.41 38.65
C SER A 357 -23.76 -11.03 37.16
N GLU A 358 -22.74 -10.40 36.58
CA GLU A 358 -22.81 -9.85 35.22
C GLU A 358 -21.66 -10.41 34.36
N LYS A 359 -22.03 -11.06 33.26
CA LYS A 359 -21.10 -11.76 32.35
C LYS A 359 -21.11 -11.06 31.00
N LYS A 360 -19.94 -10.65 30.50
CA LYS A 360 -19.78 -10.14 29.13
C LYS A 360 -18.98 -11.14 28.31
N HIS A 361 -19.53 -11.50 27.16
CA HIS A 361 -18.80 -12.27 26.15
C HIS A 361 -18.00 -11.30 25.30
N LYS A 362 -16.72 -11.60 25.10
CA LYS A 362 -15.85 -10.83 24.21
C LYS A 362 -15.33 -11.76 23.12
N LEU A 363 -15.41 -11.28 21.88
CA LEU A 363 -14.93 -12.00 20.72
C LEU A 363 -13.42 -11.77 20.56
N TYR A 364 -12.65 -12.85 20.59
CA TYR A 364 -11.22 -12.85 20.34
C TYR A 364 -10.96 -13.45 18.98
N THR A 365 -10.04 -12.84 18.24
CA THR A 365 -9.53 -13.41 16.98
C THR A 365 -8.15 -13.97 17.24
N PHE A 366 -7.88 -15.16 16.70
CA PHE A 366 -6.58 -15.81 16.70
C PHE A 366 -6.18 -16.16 15.28
N LEU A 367 -4.90 -15.97 14.97
CA LEU A 367 -4.29 -16.33 13.70
C LEU A 367 -3.45 -17.58 13.92
N CYS A 368 -3.69 -18.61 13.14
CA CYS A 368 -2.86 -19.82 13.12
C CYS A 368 -1.83 -19.67 12.01
N VAL A 369 -0.55 -19.56 12.39
CA VAL A 369 0.53 -19.17 11.49
C VAL A 369 1.54 -20.30 11.37
N GLN A 370 1.70 -20.84 10.16
CA GLN A 370 2.78 -21.77 9.85
C GLN A 370 4.08 -20.98 9.77
N ARG A 371 4.98 -21.26 10.72
CA ARG A 371 6.28 -20.59 10.79
C ARG A 371 7.17 -20.98 9.61
N PHE A 372 7.95 -20.03 9.13
CA PHE A 372 9.03 -20.29 8.19
C PHE A 372 10.31 -20.66 8.92
N GLU A 373 10.89 -21.80 8.55
CA GLU A 373 12.11 -22.32 9.18
C GLU A 373 13.35 -21.71 8.55
N LYS A 374 14.32 -21.33 9.39
CA LYS A 374 15.58 -20.75 8.92
C LYS A 374 16.39 -21.78 8.12
N LEU A 375 17.18 -21.29 7.17
CA LEU A 375 18.11 -22.12 6.43
C LEU A 375 19.14 -22.75 7.39
N SER A 376 19.63 -23.93 7.02
CA SER A 376 20.79 -24.52 7.69
C SER A 376 22.04 -23.66 7.44
N LEU A 377 23.06 -23.79 8.29
CA LEU A 377 24.34 -23.07 8.10
C LEU A 377 25.04 -23.40 6.77
N LEU A 378 24.71 -24.54 6.16
CA LEU A 378 25.22 -24.92 4.84
C LEU A 378 24.48 -24.17 3.74
N ASP A 379 23.14 -24.19 3.76
CA ASP A 379 22.30 -23.55 2.76
C ASP A 379 22.32 -22.02 2.85
N GLU A 380 22.56 -21.46 4.04
CA GLU A 380 22.72 -20.00 4.22
C GLU A 380 23.91 -19.45 3.43
N LYS A 381 24.95 -20.26 3.17
CA LYS A 381 26.07 -19.85 2.31
C LYS A 381 25.65 -19.69 0.84
N ASN A 382 24.59 -20.39 0.43
CA ASN A 382 24.03 -20.32 -0.90
C ASN A 382 22.95 -19.24 -1.03
N ASN A 383 22.62 -18.52 0.06
CA ASN A 383 21.67 -17.43 0.06
C ASN A 383 22.20 -16.25 -0.78
N PRO A 384 21.56 -15.90 -1.91
CA PRO A 384 22.05 -14.85 -2.80
C PRO A 384 21.80 -13.43 -2.25
N TYR A 385 20.76 -13.26 -1.42
CA TYR A 385 20.21 -11.95 -1.07
C TYR A 385 21.16 -11.08 -0.24
N PRO A 386 21.83 -11.57 0.82
CA PRO A 386 22.74 -10.73 1.61
C PRO A 386 23.93 -10.20 0.81
N LYS A 387 24.37 -10.95 -0.21
CA LYS A 387 25.50 -10.55 -1.06
C LYS A 387 25.07 -9.58 -2.15
N MET A 388 23.91 -9.82 -2.76
CA MET A 388 23.44 -9.06 -3.93
C MET A 388 22.63 -7.82 -3.52
N LEU A 389 21.88 -7.89 -2.43
CA LEU A 389 20.88 -6.91 -2.02
C LEU A 389 20.95 -6.64 -0.49
N PRO A 390 22.10 -6.21 0.04
CA PRO A 390 22.36 -6.16 1.48
C PRO A 390 21.40 -5.22 2.25
N ASP A 391 21.00 -4.10 1.64
CA ASP A 391 20.21 -3.06 2.32
C ASP A 391 18.69 -3.21 2.13
N LEU A 392 18.21 -4.20 1.36
CA LEU A 392 16.79 -4.35 1.04
C LEU A 392 15.98 -5.21 2.04
N ASN A 393 16.57 -5.63 3.16
CA ASN A 393 15.89 -6.38 4.23
C ASN A 393 15.05 -7.56 3.70
N ILE A 394 15.68 -8.43 2.89
CA ILE A 394 15.06 -9.65 2.37
C ILE A 394 15.57 -10.83 3.19
N HIS A 395 14.65 -11.60 3.75
CA HIS A 395 14.94 -12.78 4.55
C HIS A 395 14.63 -14.04 3.75
N VAL A 396 15.45 -15.07 3.89
CA VAL A 396 15.24 -16.34 3.18
C VAL A 396 15.02 -17.46 4.19
N PHE A 397 14.05 -18.31 3.88
CA PHE A 397 13.66 -19.44 4.70
C PHE A 397 13.43 -20.67 3.83
N TYR A 398 13.31 -21.84 4.43
CA TYR A 398 12.79 -23.00 3.71
C TYR A 398 11.31 -22.80 3.38
N SER A 399 10.93 -23.23 2.19
CA SER A 399 9.54 -23.27 1.77
C SER A 399 8.75 -24.18 2.72
N PRO A 400 7.62 -23.71 3.27
CA PRO A 400 6.82 -24.52 4.18
C PRO A 400 6.29 -25.78 3.47
N PRO A 401 6.35 -26.96 4.11
CA PRO A 401 5.80 -28.18 3.51
C PRO A 401 4.29 -28.04 3.32
N LEU A 402 3.77 -28.67 2.26
CA LEU A 402 2.34 -28.88 2.07
C LEU A 402 1.84 -29.85 3.14
N LEU A 403 1.30 -29.31 4.23
CA LEU A 403 0.74 -30.10 5.33
C LEU A 403 -0.64 -30.65 4.94
N SER A 404 -0.88 -31.94 5.22
CA SER A 404 -2.22 -32.52 5.24
C SER A 404 -3.09 -31.82 6.27
N GLU A 405 -4.41 -31.74 6.05
CA GLU A 405 -5.34 -31.00 6.94
C GLU A 405 -5.20 -31.39 8.42
N GLU A 406 -4.87 -32.65 8.71
CA GLU A 406 -4.70 -33.20 10.06
C GLU A 406 -3.44 -32.68 10.78
N ASN A 407 -2.37 -32.38 10.04
CA ASN A 407 -1.08 -31.96 10.61
C ASN A 407 -0.88 -30.43 10.58
N LYS A 408 -1.79 -29.69 9.94
CA LYS A 408 -1.69 -28.22 9.82
C LYS A 408 -1.56 -27.52 11.17
N THR A 409 -2.17 -28.04 12.22
CA THR A 409 -2.17 -27.41 13.54
C THR A 409 -0.93 -27.73 14.39
N GLN A 410 -0.17 -28.77 14.05
CA GLN A 410 0.93 -29.25 14.89
C GLN A 410 2.19 -28.38 14.79
N PHE A 411 2.36 -27.65 13.67
CA PHE A 411 3.52 -26.80 13.38
C PHE A 411 3.14 -25.33 13.21
N CYS A 412 2.02 -24.91 13.80
CA CYS A 412 1.58 -23.52 13.75
C CYS A 412 1.70 -22.82 15.10
N ASP A 413 2.10 -21.56 15.03
CA ASP A 413 1.99 -20.64 16.15
C ASP A 413 0.56 -20.06 16.20
N LEU A 414 -0.06 -20.12 17.38
CA LEU A 414 -1.33 -19.45 17.63
C LEU A 414 -1.05 -18.06 18.20
N ILE A 415 -1.32 -17.02 17.41
CA ILE A 415 -1.05 -15.64 17.80
C ILE A 415 -2.33 -14.81 17.82
N THR A 416 -2.34 -13.74 18.61
CA THR A 416 -3.38 -12.71 18.49
C THR A 416 -3.00 -11.73 17.38
N PRO A 417 -3.96 -11.04 16.74
CA PRO A 417 -3.66 -10.01 15.76
C PRO A 417 -2.75 -8.89 16.26
N ASN A 418 -2.60 -8.70 17.58
CA ASN A 418 -1.68 -7.69 18.17
C ASN A 418 -0.21 -8.07 18.00
N ALA A 419 0.06 -9.36 17.81
CA ALA A 419 1.42 -9.86 17.61
C ALA A 419 1.94 -9.60 16.20
N VAL A 420 1.06 -9.31 15.23
CA VAL A 420 1.46 -9.05 13.85
C VAL A 420 2.13 -7.69 13.76
N VAL A 421 3.34 -7.65 13.20
CA VAL A 421 4.12 -6.43 12.99
C VAL A 421 3.85 -5.88 11.60
N TYR A 422 4.04 -6.69 10.56
CA TYR A 422 3.84 -6.29 9.16
C TYR A 422 3.28 -7.41 8.30
N HIS A 423 2.75 -7.03 7.14
CA HIS A 423 2.60 -7.95 6.02
C HIS A 423 3.94 -8.19 5.33
N ALA A 424 4.06 -9.31 4.64
CA ALA A 424 5.22 -9.60 3.81
C ALA A 424 4.80 -10.03 2.41
N ALA A 425 5.66 -9.74 1.43
CA ALA A 425 5.62 -10.32 0.10
C ALA A 425 6.59 -11.50 0.03
N THR A 426 6.24 -12.54 -0.70
CA THR A 426 7.08 -13.74 -0.83
C THR A 426 7.23 -14.22 -2.24
N PHE A 427 8.43 -14.68 -2.58
CA PHE A 427 8.73 -15.34 -3.84
C PHE A 427 9.39 -16.69 -3.59
N LEU A 428 8.94 -17.72 -4.32
CA LEU A 428 9.42 -19.10 -4.17
C LEU A 428 10.55 -19.36 -5.16
N HIS A 429 11.62 -19.93 -4.64
CA HIS A 429 12.80 -20.36 -5.37
C HIS A 429 12.93 -21.87 -5.31
N LYS A 430 13.20 -22.48 -6.46
CA LYS A 430 13.45 -23.93 -6.54
C LYS A 430 14.81 -24.26 -5.92
N SER A 431 14.88 -25.39 -5.22
CA SER A 431 16.10 -25.90 -4.61
C SER A 431 17.25 -26.05 -5.61
N THR A 432 16.93 -26.43 -6.85
CA THR A 432 17.88 -26.60 -7.94
C THR A 432 18.58 -25.31 -8.34
N THR A 433 17.95 -24.15 -8.12
CA THR A 433 18.49 -22.84 -8.51
C THR A 433 19.64 -22.43 -7.59
N PHE A 434 19.52 -22.71 -6.29
CA PHE A 434 20.50 -22.30 -5.27
C PHE A 434 21.27 -23.47 -4.66
N ASN A 435 21.10 -24.68 -5.19
CA ASN A 435 21.70 -25.90 -4.66
C ASN A 435 21.46 -26.06 -3.14
N THR A 436 20.23 -25.81 -2.72
CA THR A 436 19.77 -25.98 -1.34
C THR A 436 19.08 -27.32 -1.15
N GLN A 437 18.95 -27.78 0.09
CA GLN A 437 18.32 -29.08 0.36
C GLN A 437 16.82 -29.11 0.01
N HIS A 438 16.13 -27.99 0.21
CA HIS A 438 14.71 -27.80 -0.07
C HIS A 438 14.49 -26.48 -0.81
N ASP A 439 13.32 -26.33 -1.42
CA ASP A 439 12.91 -25.05 -2.00
C ASP A 439 12.96 -23.96 -0.92
N ILE A 440 13.33 -22.75 -1.32
CA ILE A 440 13.49 -21.63 -0.41
C ILE A 440 12.48 -20.53 -0.75
N VAL A 441 12.05 -19.78 0.24
CA VAL A 441 11.15 -18.65 0.09
C VAL A 441 11.88 -17.38 0.49
N ALA A 442 11.96 -16.44 -0.44
CA ALA A 442 12.42 -15.08 -0.18
C ALA A 442 11.25 -14.26 0.36
N VAL A 443 11.46 -13.53 1.45
CA VAL A 443 10.44 -12.81 2.19
C VAL A 443 10.89 -11.35 2.33
N LYS A 444 10.10 -10.45 1.76
CA LYS A 444 10.30 -9.00 1.86
C LYS A 444 9.21 -8.41 2.74
N THR A 445 9.61 -7.85 3.88
CA THR A 445 8.69 -7.14 4.79
C THR A 445 8.15 -5.89 4.10
N LEU A 446 6.84 -5.68 4.22
CA LEU A 446 6.14 -4.47 3.78
C LEU A 446 6.01 -3.55 4.99
N GLY A 447 7.13 -2.91 5.36
CA GLY A 447 7.27 -2.11 6.58
C GLY A 447 6.40 -0.85 6.65
N HIS A 448 6.70 0.03 7.61
CA HIS A 448 5.96 1.28 7.89
C HIS A 448 5.73 2.17 6.67
N SER A 449 6.58 2.10 5.63
CA SER A 449 6.45 2.85 4.36
C SER A 449 5.14 2.58 3.60
N ARG A 450 4.39 1.53 3.95
CA ARG A 450 3.22 1.07 3.15
C ARG A 450 2.05 0.53 3.93
N SER A 451 2.24 0.12 5.19
CA SER A 451 1.11 -0.09 6.08
C SER A 451 0.42 1.27 6.23
N GLY A 452 -0.84 1.40 5.83
CA GLY A 452 -1.68 2.60 5.95
C GLY A 452 -1.93 3.04 7.39
N LEU A 453 -0.87 3.18 8.16
CA LEU A 453 -0.82 3.84 9.45
C LEU A 453 -0.55 5.31 9.16
N ILE A 454 -1.61 6.00 8.77
CA ILE A 454 -1.82 7.36 9.27
C ILE A 454 -1.79 7.19 10.80
N LYS A 455 -0.65 7.53 11.41
CA LYS A 455 -0.54 7.61 12.86
C LYS A 455 -1.23 8.86 13.36
#